data_AF-A0A0R0D6S6-F1
#
_entry.id   AF-A0A0R0D6S6-F1
#
_cell.length_a   1.000
_cell.length_b   1.000
_cell.length_c   1.000
_cell.angle_alpha   90.00
_cell.angle_beta   90.00
_cell.angle_gamma   90.00
#
_symmetry.space_group_name_H-M   'P 1'
#
loop_
_entity.id
_entity.type
_entity.pdbx_description
1 polymer ?
#
loop_
_entity_poly.entity_id
_entity_poly.type
_entity_poly.pdbx_seq_one_letter_code
_entity_poly.pdbx_strand_id
1 'polypeptide(L)'
;MPTLQTLHRHLRWIALAAIVISVLTWAVDLAGVVYTCPYCRSQRTVIGLLGLLLLLPVTALGHWAVRWLATVLAVFGAQVASRQHFGGWSKISAGEFAFAQKWWIDPFLLSGIALFLITGLVLLLWSAPVPRQRDA
;
A
#
# COMPACT_ATOMS: atom_id res chain seq x y z
N MET A 1 17.07 -12.28 3.41
CA MET A 1 15.98 -11.32 3.69
C MET A 1 16.61 -9.94 3.85
N PRO A 2 16.08 -8.86 3.23
CA PRO A 2 16.61 -7.52 3.44
C PRO A 2 16.50 -7.15 4.93
N THR A 3 17.56 -6.57 5.50
CA THR A 3 17.53 -6.11 6.89
C THR A 3 16.75 -4.80 6.98
N LEU A 4 16.24 -4.48 8.17
CA LEU A 4 15.53 -3.22 8.40
C LEU A 4 16.40 -1.99 8.02
N GLN A 5 17.71 -2.08 8.28
CA GLN A 5 18.68 -1.06 7.88
C GLN A 5 18.75 -0.86 6.35
N THR A 6 18.70 -1.94 5.58
CA THR A 6 18.64 -1.88 4.11
C THR A 6 17.38 -1.15 3.64
N LEU A 7 16.24 -1.41 4.28
CA LEU A 7 14.97 -0.77 3.96
C LEU A 7 15.01 0.73 4.30
N HIS A 8 15.54 1.12 5.47
CA HIS A 8 15.71 2.52 5.83
C HIS A 8 16.62 3.28 4.88
N ARG A 9 17.71 2.65 4.41
CA ARG A 9 18.62 3.24 3.42
C ARG A 9 17.92 3.56 2.10
N HIS A 10 16.96 2.72 1.71
CA HIS A 10 16.21 2.88 0.45
C HIS A 10 14.80 3.43 0.66
N LEU A 11 14.49 4.00 1.83
CA LEU A 11 13.14 4.45 2.18
C LEU A 11 12.54 5.41 1.15
N ARG A 12 13.33 6.36 0.65
CA ARG A 12 12.90 7.30 -0.40
C ARG A 12 12.61 6.61 -1.72
N TRP A 13 13.42 5.63 -2.10
CA TRP A 13 13.18 4.85 -3.33
C TRP A 13 11.93 3.98 -3.22
N ILE A 14 11.68 3.39 -2.05
CA ILE A 14 10.46 2.64 -1.76
C ILE A 14 9.24 3.56 -1.83
N ALA A 15 9.32 4.75 -1.23
CA ALA A 15 8.27 5.77 -1.27
C ALA A 15 7.97 6.22 -2.71
N LEU A 16 9.01 6.53 -3.49
CA LEU A 16 8.87 6.88 -4.91
C LEU A 16 8.25 5.74 -5.72
N ALA A 17 8.70 4.50 -5.50
CA ALA A 17 8.13 3.34 -6.17
C ALA A 17 6.64 3.18 -5.88
N ALA A 18 6.22 3.36 -4.61
CA ALA A 18 4.80 3.31 -4.23
C ALA A 18 3.97 4.39 -4.94
N ILE A 19 4.49 5.62 -5.03
CA ILE A 19 3.84 6.72 -5.76
C ILE A 19 3.74 6.40 -7.25
N VAL A 20 4.84 5.93 -7.87
CA VAL A 20 4.85 5.54 -9.29
C VAL A 20 3.83 4.45 -9.57
N ILE A 21 3.76 3.41 -8.73
CA ILE A 21 2.75 2.35 -8.84
C ILE A 21 1.33 2.93 -8.76
N SER A 22 1.07 3.83 -7.80
CA SER A 22 -0.23 4.48 -7.65
C SER A 22 -0.62 5.30 -8.89
N VAL A 23 0.30 6.13 -9.40
CA VAL A 23 0.08 6.97 -10.57
C VAL A 23 -0.14 6.14 -11.83
N LEU A 24 0.71 5.13 -12.08
CA LEU A 24 0.57 4.27 -13.25
C LEU A 24 -0.75 3.49 -13.22
N THR A 25 -1.13 2.94 -12.06
CA THR A 25 -2.40 2.21 -11.94
C THR A 25 -3.62 3.13 -12.03
N TRP A 26 -3.53 4.39 -11.59
CA TRP A 26 -4.55 5.39 -11.86
C TRP A 26 -4.64 5.74 -13.35
N ALA A 27 -3.51 5.95 -14.02
CA ALA A 27 -3.48 6.26 -15.45
C ALA A 27 -4.13 5.15 -16.30
N VAL A 28 -3.84 3.88 -15.99
CA VAL A 28 -4.44 2.72 -16.67
C VAL A 28 -5.97 2.66 -16.49
N ASP A 29 -6.49 3.05 -15.33
CA ASP A 29 -7.94 3.09 -15.04
C ASP A 29 -8.63 4.27 -15.70
N LEU A 30 -8.01 5.46 -15.70
CA LEU A 30 -8.54 6.62 -16.39
C LEU A 30 -8.51 6.47 -17.91
N ALA A 31 -7.54 5.71 -18.44
CA ALA A 31 -7.47 5.33 -19.85
C ALA A 31 -8.52 4.28 -20.26
N GLY A 32 -9.33 3.76 -19.33
CA GLY A 32 -10.36 2.76 -19.60
C GLY A 32 -9.82 1.37 -19.96
N VAL A 33 -8.53 1.10 -19.69
CA VAL A 33 -7.88 -0.18 -20.02
C VAL A 33 -8.32 -1.30 -19.06
N VAL A 34 -8.77 -0.93 -17.87
CA VAL A 34 -9.31 -1.85 -16.84
C VAL A 34 -10.71 -1.43 -16.44
N TYR A 35 -11.50 -2.42 -15.98
CA TYR A 35 -12.83 -2.16 -15.45
C TYR A 35 -12.77 -1.28 -14.20
N THR A 36 -13.82 -0.47 -13.99
CA THR A 36 -13.89 0.39 -12.80
C THR A 36 -14.12 -0.47 -11.56
N CYS A 37 -13.12 -0.52 -10.68
CA CYS A 37 -13.21 -1.26 -9.42
C CYS A 37 -13.07 -0.30 -8.23
N PRO A 38 -14.10 -0.18 -7.35
CA PRO A 38 -14.02 0.68 -6.19
C PRO A 38 -12.95 0.22 -5.19
N TYR A 39 -12.78 -1.10 -5.00
CA TYR A 39 -11.73 -1.65 -4.15
C TYR A 39 -10.34 -1.26 -4.65
N CYS A 40 -10.06 -1.42 -5.94
CA CYS A 40 -8.78 -1.05 -6.53
C CYS A 40 -8.53 0.46 -6.47
N ARG A 41 -9.57 1.30 -6.70
CA ARG A 41 -9.48 2.76 -6.56
C ARG A 41 -9.04 3.19 -5.16
N SER A 42 -9.66 2.61 -4.14
CA SER A 42 -9.30 2.89 -2.76
C SER A 42 -7.88 2.41 -2.44
N GLN A 43 -7.52 1.20 -2.83
CA GLN A 43 -6.19 0.62 -2.56
C GLN A 43 -5.06 1.44 -3.20
N ARG A 44 -5.13 1.76 -4.50
CA ARG A 44 -4.07 2.54 -5.17
C ARG A 44 -3.93 3.94 -4.60
N THR A 45 -5.03 4.54 -4.16
CA THR A 45 -5.02 5.86 -3.52
C THR A 45 -4.32 5.79 -2.17
N VAL A 46 -4.63 4.80 -1.34
CA VAL A 46 -3.95 4.59 -0.05
C VAL A 46 -2.45 4.33 -0.25
N ILE A 47 -2.06 3.50 -1.22
CA ILE A 47 -0.64 3.24 -1.53
C ILE A 47 0.08 4.56 -1.90
N GLY A 48 -0.53 5.38 -2.75
CA GLY A 48 0.03 6.68 -3.15
C GLY A 48 0.16 7.64 -1.96
N LEU A 49 -0.87 7.76 -1.13
CA LEU A 49 -0.86 8.63 0.05
C LEU A 49 0.18 8.17 1.09
N LEU A 50 0.29 6.88 1.37
CA LEU A 50 1.33 6.34 2.26
C LEU A 50 2.74 6.56 1.68
N GLY A 51 2.91 6.43 0.37
CA GLY A 51 4.15 6.79 -0.32
C GLY A 51 4.50 8.27 -0.16
N LEU A 52 3.53 9.17 -0.30
CA LEU A 52 3.73 10.61 -0.08
C LEU A 52 4.10 10.92 1.37
N LEU A 53 3.45 10.28 2.35
CA LEU A 53 3.82 10.45 3.76
C LEU A 53 5.24 9.99 4.05
N LEU A 54 5.72 8.92 3.41
CA LEU A 54 7.09 8.43 3.54
C LEU A 54 8.14 9.34 2.87
N LEU A 55 7.76 10.26 1.98
CA LEU A 55 8.68 11.25 1.42
C LEU A 55 8.97 12.42 2.37
N LEU A 56 8.18 12.57 3.45
CA LEU A 56 8.43 13.58 4.47
C LEU A 56 9.83 13.42 5.09
N PRO A 57 10.42 14.50 5.62
CA PRO A 57 11.70 14.41 6.32
C PRO A 57 11.59 13.43 7.49
N VAL A 58 12.67 12.70 7.78
CA VAL A 58 12.69 11.64 8.80
C VAL A 58 12.26 12.15 10.20
N THR A 59 12.54 13.42 10.50
CA THR A 59 12.06 14.09 11.71
C THR A 59 10.53 14.11 11.77
N ALA A 60 9.85 14.42 10.67
CA ALA A 60 8.40 14.46 10.58
C ALA A 60 7.75 13.06 10.61
N LEU A 61 8.43 11.99 10.17
CA LEU A 61 7.92 10.61 10.25
C LEU A 61 7.72 10.15 11.71
N GLY A 62 8.45 10.74 12.65
CA GLY A 62 8.28 10.51 14.07
C GLY A 62 7.09 11.25 14.70
N HIS A 63 6.54 12.27 14.01
CA HIS A 63 5.47 13.09 14.56
C HIS A 63 4.19 12.27 14.71
N TRP A 64 3.52 12.43 15.86
CA TRP A 64 2.30 11.70 16.18
C TRP A 64 1.21 11.89 15.12
N ALA A 65 1.01 13.11 14.61
CA ALA A 65 -0.01 13.40 13.59
C ALA A 65 0.25 12.64 12.27
N VAL A 66 1.51 12.52 11.84
CA VAL A 66 1.89 11.77 10.63
C VAL A 66 1.63 10.28 10.83
N ARG A 67 2.02 9.74 11.98
CA ARG A 67 1.79 8.33 12.34
C ARG A 67 0.30 8.01 12.46
N TRP A 68 -0.48 8.90 13.08
CA TRP A 68 -1.93 8.77 13.19
C TRP A 68 -2.58 8.73 11.80
N LEU A 69 -2.30 9.72 10.95
CA LEU A 69 -2.84 9.79 9.60
C LEU A 69 -2.45 8.57 8.76
N ALA A 70 -1.17 8.20 8.78
CA ALA A 70 -0.66 7.02 8.07
C ALA A 70 -1.38 5.74 8.54
N THR A 71 -1.58 5.60 9.85
CA THR A 71 -2.24 4.41 10.41
C THR A 71 -3.71 4.35 10.03
N VAL A 72 -4.44 5.48 10.05
CA VAL A 72 -5.85 5.54 9.60
C VAL A 72 -5.96 5.12 8.13
N LEU A 73 -5.11 5.67 7.26
CA LEU A 73 -5.08 5.32 5.84
C LEU A 73 -4.74 3.83 5.64
N ALA A 74 -3.75 3.32 6.36
CA ALA A 74 -3.32 1.94 6.27
C ALA A 74 -4.39 0.96 6.75
N VAL A 75 -5.06 1.24 7.87
CA VAL A 75 -6.16 0.41 8.38
C VAL A 75 -7.31 0.35 7.39
N PHE A 76 -7.73 1.51 6.84
CA PHE A 76 -8.76 1.56 5.82
C PHE A 76 -8.35 0.77 4.57
N GLY A 77 -7.15 1.01 4.03
CA GLY A 77 -6.66 0.33 2.84
C GLY A 77 -6.50 -1.18 3.03
N ALA A 78 -5.98 -1.60 4.18
CA ALA A 78 -5.82 -3.02 4.53
C ALA A 78 -7.19 -3.70 4.70
N GLN A 79 -8.19 -3.02 5.27
CA GLN A 79 -9.56 -3.53 5.36
C GLN A 79 -10.17 -3.75 3.97
N VAL A 80 -10.05 -2.76 3.08
CA VAL A 80 -10.54 -2.84 1.70
C VAL A 80 -9.85 -3.97 0.93
N ALA A 81 -8.53 -4.07 1.05
CA ALA A 81 -7.74 -5.12 0.41
C ALA A 81 -8.07 -6.52 0.97
N SER A 82 -8.16 -6.66 2.28
CA SER A 82 -8.53 -7.91 2.95
C SER A 82 -9.91 -8.39 2.52
N ARG A 83 -10.89 -7.49 2.42
CA ARG A 83 -12.24 -7.83 1.96
C ARG A 83 -12.24 -8.35 0.53
N GLN A 84 -11.52 -7.69 -0.38
CA GLN A 84 -11.43 -8.14 -1.78
C GLN A 84 -10.67 -9.47 -1.89
N HIS A 85 -9.57 -9.61 -1.16
CA HIS A 85 -8.75 -10.82 -1.16
C HIS A 85 -9.51 -12.01 -0.58
N PHE A 86 -10.22 -11.82 0.54
CA PHE A 86 -11.07 -12.84 1.13
C PHE A 86 -12.25 -13.23 0.22
N GLY A 87 -12.77 -12.30 -0.59
CA GLY A 87 -13.74 -12.63 -1.64
C GLY A 87 -13.21 -13.65 -2.64
N GLY A 88 -11.92 -13.61 -2.99
CA GLY A 88 -11.28 -14.64 -3.80
C GLY A 88 -11.16 -15.98 -3.08
N TRP A 89 -10.73 -15.98 -1.81
CA TRP A 89 -10.71 -17.19 -0.98
C TRP A 89 -12.08 -17.84 -0.84
N SER A 90 -13.14 -17.04 -0.68
CA SER A 90 -14.51 -17.53 -0.61
C SER A 90 -14.92 -18.25 -1.90
N LYS A 91 -14.55 -17.73 -3.07
CA LYS A 91 -14.80 -18.40 -4.36
C LYS A 91 -14.00 -19.68 -4.52
N ILE A 92 -12.74 -19.71 -4.06
CA ILE A 92 -11.91 -20.92 -4.04
C ILE A 92 -12.59 -22.00 -3.21
N SER A 93 -13.08 -21.65 -2.02
CA SER A 93 -13.77 -22.59 -1.14
C SER A 93 -15.09 -23.10 -1.71
N ALA A 94 -15.76 -22.31 -2.54
CA ALA A 94 -17.01 -22.69 -3.20
C ALA A 94 -16.80 -23.56 -4.46
N GLY A 95 -15.56 -23.75 -4.92
CA GLY A 95 -15.26 -24.44 -6.18
C GLY A 95 -15.57 -23.61 -7.43
N GLU A 96 -15.93 -22.33 -7.28
CA GLU A 96 -16.29 -21.41 -8.36
C GLU A 96 -15.13 -20.52 -8.80
N PHE A 97 -13.92 -20.79 -8.32
CA PHE A 97 -12.78 -19.95 -8.62
C PHE A 97 -12.29 -20.15 -10.04
N ALA A 98 -12.34 -19.08 -10.82
CA ALA A 98 -11.67 -18.94 -12.09
C ALA A 98 -10.84 -17.66 -12.06
N PHE A 99 -9.58 -17.76 -12.45
CA PHE A 99 -8.77 -16.57 -12.72
C PHE A 99 -9.41 -15.75 -13.84
N ALA A 100 -9.27 -14.44 -13.76
CA ALA A 100 -9.58 -13.57 -14.89
C ALA A 100 -8.83 -14.03 -16.16
N GLN A 101 -9.43 -13.87 -17.34
CA GLN A 101 -8.79 -14.21 -18.63
C GLN A 101 -7.36 -13.64 -18.76
N LYS A 102 -7.15 -12.45 -18.20
CA LYS A 102 -5.82 -11.86 -18.00
C LYS A 102 -5.48 -11.98 -16.51
N TRP A 103 -4.74 -13.02 -16.14
CA TRP A 103 -4.43 -13.33 -14.74
C TRP A 103 -3.70 -12.18 -14.00
N TRP A 104 -2.95 -11.32 -14.70
CA TRP A 104 -2.21 -10.19 -14.10
C TRP A 104 -3.10 -9.00 -13.69
N ILE A 105 -4.35 -8.95 -14.14
CA ILE A 105 -5.37 -7.99 -13.66
C ILE A 105 -6.39 -8.65 -12.73
N ASP A 106 -6.09 -9.86 -12.26
CA ASP A 106 -7.01 -10.60 -11.41
C ASP A 106 -7.21 -9.89 -10.05
N PRO A 107 -8.45 -9.61 -9.64
CA PRO A 107 -8.71 -8.89 -8.40
C PRO A 107 -8.24 -9.63 -7.13
N PHE A 108 -8.17 -10.96 -7.12
CA PHE A 108 -7.64 -11.71 -5.99
C PHE A 108 -6.13 -11.51 -5.83
N LEU A 109 -5.39 -11.58 -6.94
CA LEU A 109 -3.94 -11.37 -6.94
C LEU A 109 -3.57 -9.91 -6.61
N LEU A 110 -4.22 -8.96 -7.27
CA LEU A 110 -3.95 -7.53 -7.08
C LEU A 110 -4.28 -7.08 -5.64
N SER A 111 -5.38 -7.55 -5.07
CA SER A 111 -5.74 -7.23 -3.68
C SER A 111 -4.75 -7.80 -2.66
N GLY A 112 -4.18 -8.99 -2.92
CA GLY A 112 -3.11 -9.55 -2.09
C GLY A 112 -1.86 -8.68 -2.13
N ILE A 113 -1.40 -8.30 -3.33
CA ILE A 113 -0.24 -7.39 -3.50
C ILE A 113 -0.49 -6.06 -2.80
N ALA A 114 -1.68 -5.47 -2.98
CA ALA A 114 -2.05 -4.22 -2.33
C ALA A 114 -2.02 -4.34 -0.80
N LEU A 115 -2.52 -5.45 -0.23
CA LEU A 115 -2.49 -5.69 1.22
C LEU A 115 -1.05 -5.73 1.75
N PHE A 116 -0.15 -6.44 1.07
CA PHE A 116 1.27 -6.49 1.43
C PHE A 116 1.93 -5.11 1.31
N LEU A 117 1.67 -4.35 0.24
CA LEU A 117 2.22 -3.01 0.06
C LEU A 117 1.76 -2.05 1.16
N ILE A 118 0.45 -1.96 1.41
CA ILE A 118 -0.13 -1.06 2.41
C ILE A 118 0.44 -1.36 3.81
N THR A 119 0.47 -2.65 4.17
CA THR A 119 1.01 -3.10 5.46
C THR A 119 2.51 -2.82 5.56
N GLY A 120 3.28 -3.12 4.52
CA GLY A 120 4.71 -2.86 4.49
C GLY A 120 5.06 -1.38 4.61
N LEU A 121 4.33 -0.51 3.90
CA LEU A 121 4.56 0.95 3.93
C LEU A 121 4.30 1.54 5.32
N VAL A 122 3.21 1.15 6.00
CA VAL A 122 2.93 1.66 7.34
C VAL A 122 3.93 1.13 8.38
N LEU A 123 4.34 -0.14 8.29
CA LEU A 123 5.38 -0.68 9.16
C LEU A 123 6.72 0.01 8.94
N LEU A 124 7.07 0.31 7.69
CA LEU A 124 8.29 1.06 7.37
C LEU A 124 8.25 2.47 7.99
N LEU A 125 7.11 3.16 7.90
CA LEU A 125 6.91 4.48 8.51
C LEU A 125 7.11 4.44 10.03
N TRP A 126 6.55 3.45 10.72
CA TRP A 126 6.70 3.29 12.17
C TRP A 126 8.12 2.90 12.58
N SER A 127 8.83 2.15 11.73
CA SER A 127 10.20 1.72 11.98
C SER A 127 11.25 2.79 11.71
N ALA A 128 10.88 3.91 11.08
CA ALA A 128 11.83 4.95 10.67
C ALA A 128 12.61 5.49 11.89
N PRO A 129 13.95 5.59 11.81
CA PRO A 129 14.76 6.04 12.92
C PRO A 129 14.52 7.53 13.17
N VAL A 130 13.71 7.84 14.19
CA VAL A 130 13.48 9.22 14.62
C VAL A 130 14.74 9.69 15.37
N PRO A 131 15.39 10.79 14.96
CA PRO A 131 16.46 11.37 15.75
C PRO A 131 15.89 11.71 17.13
N ARG A 132 16.45 11.10 18.20
CA ARG A 132 16.10 11.44 19.58
C ARG A 132 16.32 12.95 19.73
N GLN A 133 15.25 13.73 19.90
CA GLN A 133 15.38 15.10 20.37
C GLN A 133 16.11 15.00 21.70
N ARG A 134 17.33 15.58 21.76
CA ARG A 134 18.00 15.79 23.03
C ARG A 134 17.21 16.90 23.69
N ASP A 135 16.36 16.53 24.64
CA ASP A 135 15.69 17.47 25.51
C ASP A 135 16.78 18.33 26.19
N ALA A 136 16.65 19.64 26.00
CA ALA A 136 17.46 20.67 26.64
C ALA A 136 16.99 20.90 28.08
#